data_AF-A0A8S1H2X9-F1
#
_entry.id   AF-A0A8S1H2X9-F1
#
_cell.length_a   1.000
_cell.length_b   1.000
_cell.length_c   1.000
_cell.angle_alpha   90.00
_cell.angle_beta   90.00
_cell.angle_gamma   90.00
#
_symmetry.space_group_name_H-M   'P 1'
#
loop_
_entity.id
_entity.type
_entity.pdbx_description
1 polymer ?
#
loop_
_entity_poly.entity_id
_entity_poly.type
_entity_poly.pdbx_seq_one_letter_code
_entity_poly.pdbx_strand_id
1 'polypeptide(L)'
;MFTRQPSHHVSELLSDIGYMVYRARIESKENLCKHVRSKWVPEEYPASLTRMYAWTPDECIPELYEDPKIIVSKHHDMPDLQLPPFVDSPEEFITWHRNALENEEVSSQLHRWIDIVFGYQVEFDWNFQDPQRSSLLRGPQPQKASDQRNGQTLRETASCAPLR
;
A
#
# COMPACT_ATOMS: atom_id res chain seq x y z
N MET A 1 7.66 20.65 -31.34
CA MET A 1 6.67 21.00 -30.30
C MET A 1 6.39 19.71 -29.53
N PHE A 2 6.89 19.59 -28.30
CA PHE A 2 6.61 18.41 -27.47
C PHE A 2 5.15 18.49 -27.02
N THR A 3 4.30 17.65 -27.58
CA THR A 3 2.97 17.39 -27.05
C THR A 3 3.15 16.83 -25.64
N ARG A 4 2.78 17.61 -24.61
CA ARG A 4 2.60 17.06 -23.26
C ARG A 4 1.61 15.92 -23.40
N GLN A 5 2.05 14.69 -23.13
CA GLN A 5 1.12 13.58 -22.99
C GLN A 5 0.10 13.94 -21.91
N PRO A 6 -1.15 13.47 -22.02
CA PRO A 6 -2.17 13.75 -21.00
C PRO A 6 -1.67 13.32 -19.62
N SER A 7 -2.08 14.05 -18.59
CA SER A 7 -1.79 13.73 -17.18
C SER A 7 -2.28 12.32 -16.88
N HIS A 8 -1.39 11.34 -16.92
CA HIS A 8 -1.67 9.98 -16.51
C HIS A 8 -1.36 9.90 -15.03
N HIS A 9 -2.35 9.50 -14.23
CA HIS A 9 -2.14 9.20 -12.83
C HIS A 9 -1.12 8.06 -12.73
N VAL A 10 0.01 8.30 -12.06
CA VAL A 10 0.96 7.22 -11.74
C VAL A 10 0.38 6.51 -10.54
N SER A 11 -0.20 5.32 -10.76
CA SER A 11 -0.79 4.52 -9.68
C SER A 11 0.25 3.84 -8.80
N GLU A 12 1.52 3.84 -9.21
CA GLU A 12 2.62 3.28 -8.43
C GLU A 12 3.05 4.26 -7.33
N LEU A 13 2.77 3.90 -6.09
CA LEU A 13 3.13 4.70 -4.91
C LEU A 13 4.61 4.57 -4.57
N LEU A 14 5.21 3.44 -4.91
CA LEU A 14 6.61 3.13 -4.64
C LEU A 14 7.15 2.33 -5.80
N SER A 15 8.02 2.95 -6.59
CA SER A 15 8.67 2.27 -7.70
C SER A 15 9.73 1.28 -7.20
N ASP A 16 10.01 0.23 -7.98
CA ASP A 16 11.11 -0.71 -7.68
C ASP A 16 12.44 0.02 -7.52
N ILE A 17 12.67 1.07 -8.34
CA ILE A 17 13.86 1.91 -8.26
C ILE A 17 13.87 2.67 -6.93
N GLY A 18 12.77 3.32 -6.57
CA GLY A 18 12.62 4.05 -5.31
C GLY A 18 12.89 3.16 -4.11
N TYR A 19 12.26 1.98 -4.05
CA TYR A 19 12.49 0.99 -2.99
C TYR A 19 13.96 0.57 -2.88
N MET A 20 14.61 0.29 -4.01
CA MET A 20 16.03 -0.08 -4.04
C MET A 20 16.95 1.07 -3.64
N VAL A 21 16.59 2.31 -3.97
CA VAL A 21 17.33 3.51 -3.53
C VAL A 21 17.22 3.72 -2.02
N TYR A 22 16.02 3.54 -1.43
CA TYR A 22 15.87 3.56 0.02
C TYR A 22 16.70 2.46 0.70
N ARG A 23 16.74 1.25 0.12
CA ARG A 23 17.50 0.11 0.65
C ARG A 23 18.98 0.06 0.25
N ALA A 24 19.50 1.07 -0.44
CA ALA A 24 20.84 1.04 -1.04
C ALA A 24 21.98 0.73 -0.05
N ARG A 25 21.80 1.05 1.23
CA ARG A 25 22.81 0.85 2.28
C ARG A 25 22.85 -0.56 2.85
N ILE A 26 21.77 -1.31 2.69
CA ILE A 26 21.61 -2.67 3.24
C ILE A 26 21.50 -3.73 2.15
N GLU A 27 21.20 -3.33 0.91
CA GLU A 27 21.00 -4.25 -0.22
C GLU A 27 22.32 -4.62 -0.89
N SER A 28 22.40 -5.78 -1.56
CA SER A 28 23.62 -6.19 -2.26
C SER A 28 23.90 -5.30 -3.48
N LYS A 29 25.19 -5.10 -3.80
CA LYS A 29 25.59 -4.34 -5.00
C LYS A 29 25.02 -4.96 -6.28
N GLU A 30 24.92 -6.29 -6.33
CA GLU A 30 24.34 -7.02 -7.48
C GLU A 30 22.86 -6.67 -7.68
N ASN A 31 22.05 -6.74 -6.61
CA ASN A 31 20.64 -6.37 -6.68
C ASN A 31 20.45 -4.90 -7.02
N LEU A 32 21.27 -4.01 -6.43
CA LEU A 32 21.24 -2.59 -6.76
C LEU A 32 21.60 -2.34 -8.22
N CYS A 33 22.59 -3.05 -8.74
CA CYS A 33 22.99 -2.88 -10.13
C CYS A 33 21.96 -3.41 -11.12
N LYS A 34 21.20 -4.44 -10.72
CA LYS A 34 20.12 -5.00 -11.52
C LYS A 34 18.93 -4.04 -11.67
N HIS A 35 18.55 -3.34 -10.60
CA HIS A 35 17.32 -2.53 -10.59
C HIS A 35 17.57 -1.03 -10.82
N VAL A 36 18.67 -0.48 -10.28
CA VAL A 36 18.93 0.96 -10.31
C VAL A 36 19.86 1.34 -11.46
N ARG A 37 20.97 0.61 -11.63
CA ARG A 37 21.98 0.93 -12.64
C ARG A 37 22.98 -0.21 -12.85
N SER A 38 23.21 -0.61 -14.10
CA SER A 38 24.14 -1.71 -14.43
C SER A 38 25.55 -1.58 -13.84
N LYS A 39 26.04 -0.37 -13.59
CA LYS A 39 27.33 -0.09 -12.96
C LYS A 39 27.15 0.55 -11.59
N TRP A 40 27.82 -0.01 -10.59
CA TRP A 40 27.91 0.54 -9.23
C TRP A 40 28.60 1.91 -9.23
N VAL A 41 27.89 2.94 -8.76
CA VAL A 41 28.38 4.30 -8.55
C VAL A 41 27.73 4.83 -7.26
N PRO A 42 28.37 4.71 -6.09
CA PRO A 42 27.76 5.02 -4.80
C PRO A 42 27.41 6.50 -4.62
N GLU A 43 28.12 7.41 -5.28
CA GLU A 43 27.93 8.87 -5.18
C GLU A 43 26.61 9.35 -5.78
N GLU A 44 25.97 8.50 -6.58
CA GLU A 44 24.71 8.81 -7.26
C GLU A 44 23.48 8.47 -6.41
N TYR A 45 23.69 7.74 -5.31
CA TYR A 45 22.66 7.51 -4.32
C TYR A 45 22.54 8.73 -3.39
N PRO A 46 21.34 9.06 -2.90
CA PRO A 46 21.15 10.19 -1.98
C PRO A 46 22.00 10.04 -0.72
N ALA A 47 22.84 11.05 -0.44
CA ALA A 47 23.74 11.05 0.71
C ALA A 47 23.05 11.39 2.05
N SER A 48 21.88 12.04 2.02
CA SER A 48 21.13 12.45 3.22
C SER A 48 19.65 12.11 3.13
N LEU A 49 18.98 11.94 4.28
CA LEU A 49 17.53 11.69 4.34
C LEU A 49 16.75 12.81 3.65
N THR A 50 17.15 14.06 3.86
CA THR A 50 16.55 15.22 3.17
C THR A 50 16.67 15.09 1.65
N ARG A 51 17.84 14.68 1.15
CA ARG A 51 18.04 14.48 -0.30
C ARG A 51 17.23 13.30 -0.81
N MET A 52 17.08 12.23 -0.01
CA MET A 52 16.27 11.05 -0.31
C MET A 52 14.80 11.43 -0.56
N TYR A 53 14.18 12.15 0.39
CA TYR A 53 12.79 12.61 0.26
C TYR A 53 12.59 13.59 -0.90
N ALA A 54 13.59 14.41 -1.23
CA ALA A 54 13.52 15.30 -2.38
C ALA A 54 13.79 14.60 -3.72
N TRP A 55 14.33 13.38 -3.71
CA TRP A 55 14.74 12.67 -4.92
C TRP A 55 13.58 11.93 -5.57
N THR A 56 12.69 11.35 -4.78
CA THR A 56 11.54 10.60 -5.27
C THR A 56 10.23 11.24 -4.83
N PRO A 57 9.23 11.35 -5.73
CA PRO A 57 7.85 11.63 -5.33
C PRO A 57 7.17 10.41 -4.68
N ASP A 58 7.84 9.25 -4.64
CA ASP A 58 7.33 8.00 -4.08
C ASP A 58 7.12 8.08 -2.57
N GLU A 59 6.18 7.27 -2.09
CA GLU A 59 5.91 7.05 -0.68
C GLU A 59 7.11 6.45 0.05
N CYS A 60 7.16 6.71 1.36
CA CYS A 60 8.21 6.21 2.23
C CYS A 60 8.07 4.69 2.44
N ILE A 61 9.21 3.99 2.52
CA ILE A 61 9.22 2.56 2.84
C ILE A 61 8.93 2.33 4.34
N PRO A 62 8.28 1.21 4.73
CA PRO A 62 8.01 0.89 6.13
C PRO A 62 9.26 0.80 7.01
N GLU A 63 10.38 0.32 6.46
CA GLU A 63 11.62 0.10 7.20
C GLU A 63 12.16 1.40 7.83
N LEU A 64 11.83 2.57 7.26
CA LEU A 64 12.20 3.88 7.84
C LEU A 64 11.41 4.24 9.11
N TYR A 65 10.42 3.45 9.51
CA TYR A 65 9.70 3.58 10.79
C TYR A 65 10.06 2.47 11.78
N GLU A 66 10.87 1.48 11.36
CA GLU A 66 11.08 0.23 12.10
C GLU A 66 12.55 -0.09 12.36
N ASP A 67 13.42 -0.02 11.34
CA ASP A 67 14.78 -0.55 11.40
C ASP A 67 15.84 0.54 11.16
N PRO A 68 16.65 0.93 12.18
CA PRO A 68 17.72 1.92 12.02
C PRO A 68 18.82 1.47 11.06
N LYS A 69 18.94 0.17 10.77
CA LYS A 69 19.96 -0.35 9.84
C LYS A 69 19.81 0.20 8.43
N ILE A 70 18.63 0.66 8.03
CA ILE A 70 18.41 1.27 6.71
C ILE A 70 19.27 2.53 6.49
N ILE A 71 19.67 3.19 7.58
CA ILE A 71 20.47 4.42 7.59
C ILE A 71 21.97 4.10 7.59
N VAL A 72 22.36 2.96 8.17
CA VAL A 72 23.76 2.55 8.33
C VAL A 72 24.20 1.72 7.12
N SER A 73 25.28 2.14 6.48
CA SER A 73 25.83 1.50 5.30
C SER A 73 26.61 0.25 5.65
N LYS A 74 26.28 -0.87 5.00
CA LYS A 74 27.11 -2.08 5.01
C LYS A 74 28.28 -2.00 4.00
N HIS A 75 28.27 -0.99 3.13
CA HIS A 75 29.25 -0.83 2.06
C HIS A 75 30.37 0.10 2.50
N HIS A 76 31.63 -0.33 2.37
CA HIS A 76 32.80 0.46 2.76
C HIS A 76 32.99 1.73 1.91
N ASP A 77 32.47 1.72 0.69
CA ASP A 77 32.59 2.77 -0.33
C ASP A 77 31.34 3.65 -0.44
N MET A 78 30.35 3.45 0.43
CA MET A 78 29.16 4.30 0.51
C MET A 78 28.99 4.73 1.97
N PRO A 79 28.93 6.04 2.27
CA PRO A 79 28.72 6.50 3.63
C PRO A 79 27.30 6.23 4.14
N ASP A 80 27.16 6.25 5.46
CA ASP A 80 25.86 6.24 6.13
C ASP A 80 24.98 7.40 5.65
N LEU A 81 23.67 7.23 5.75
CA LEU A 81 22.72 8.26 5.38
C LEU A 81 22.80 9.40 6.40
N GLN A 82 23.13 10.60 5.93
CA GLN A 82 23.18 11.77 6.79
C GLN A 82 21.79 12.06 7.35
N LEU A 83 21.74 12.20 8.67
CA LEU A 83 20.53 12.49 9.41
C LEU A 83 20.18 13.98 9.36
N PRO A 84 18.90 14.35 9.53
CA PRO A 84 18.50 15.73 9.79
C PRO A 84 19.15 16.30 11.06
N PRO A 85 19.33 17.63 11.18
CA PRO A 85 20.07 18.25 12.29
C PRO A 85 19.37 18.18 13.66
N PHE A 86 18.15 17.68 13.73
CA PHE A 86 17.35 17.57 14.97
C PHE A 86 17.39 16.16 15.59
N VAL A 87 18.16 15.24 15.01
CA VAL A 87 18.38 13.88 15.50
C VAL A 87 19.87 13.54 15.42
N ASP A 88 20.39 12.88 16.46
CA ASP A 88 21.82 12.59 16.58
C ASP A 88 22.17 11.13 16.25
N SER A 89 21.18 10.23 16.27
CA SER A 89 21.37 8.80 16.00
C SER A 89 20.30 8.19 15.10
N PRO A 90 20.62 7.11 14.36
CA PRO A 90 19.63 6.37 13.57
C PRO A 90 18.45 5.87 14.41
N GLU A 91 18.69 5.40 15.62
CA GLU A 91 17.66 4.89 16.54
C GLU A 91 16.70 6.01 16.98
N GLU A 92 17.26 7.19 17.27
CA GLU A 92 16.47 8.37 17.60
C GLU A 92 15.64 8.83 16.40
N PHE A 93 16.21 8.80 15.20
CA PHE A 93 15.47 9.09 13.97
C PHE A 93 14.27 8.15 13.79
N ILE A 94 14.46 6.83 13.91
CA ILE A 94 13.37 5.86 13.78
C ILE A 94 12.28 6.12 14.83
N THR A 95 12.68 6.40 16.07
CA THR A 95 11.75 6.71 17.16
C THR A 95 10.96 7.98 16.88
N TRP A 96 11.64 9.05 16.47
CA TRP A 96 11.02 10.32 16.10
C TRP A 96 10.05 10.15 14.92
N HIS A 97 10.48 9.43 13.89
CA HIS A 97 9.70 9.24 12.66
C HIS A 97 8.44 8.39 12.93
N ARG A 98 8.54 7.36 13.77
CA ARG A 98 7.39 6.58 14.25
C ARG A 98 6.42 7.43 15.07
N ASN A 99 6.92 8.22 16.01
CA ASN A 99 6.09 9.12 16.81
C ASN A 99 5.35 10.15 15.94
N ALA A 100 5.95 10.60 14.84
CA ALA A 100 5.29 11.47 13.87
C ALA A 100 4.11 10.77 13.18
N LEU A 101 4.25 9.51 12.80
CA LEU A 101 3.18 8.70 12.20
C LEU A 101 2.05 8.42 13.20
N GLU A 102 2.39 8.16 14.46
CA GLU A 102 1.43 7.86 15.54
C GLU A 102 0.78 9.11 16.14
N ASN A 103 1.13 10.30 15.66
CA ASN A 103 0.54 11.56 16.12
C ASN A 103 -0.98 11.60 15.82
N GLU A 104 -1.76 12.24 16.70
CA GLU A 104 -3.21 12.41 16.56
C GLU A 104 -3.59 13.09 15.24
N GLU A 105 -2.83 14.10 14.80
CA GLU A 105 -3.10 14.82 13.55
C GLU A 105 -2.99 13.87 12.34
N VAL A 106 -1.91 13.09 12.28
CA VAL A 106 -1.71 12.09 11.22
C VAL A 106 -2.76 11.00 11.32
N SER A 107 -3.02 10.48 12.51
CA SER A 107 -4.03 9.44 12.76
C SER A 107 -5.43 9.87 12.31
N SER A 108 -5.80 11.13 12.56
CA SER A 108 -7.10 11.68 12.16
C SER A 108 -7.25 11.80 10.64
N GLN A 109 -6.16 11.96 9.90
CA GLN A 109 -6.16 12.14 8.45
C GLN A 109 -5.70 10.91 7.66
N LEU A 110 -5.13 9.90 8.32
CA LEU A 110 -4.52 8.72 7.68
C LEU A 110 -5.51 7.97 6.79
N HIS A 111 -6.80 7.94 7.16
CA HIS A 111 -7.86 7.35 6.36
C HIS A 111 -7.95 7.95 4.94
N ARG A 112 -7.64 9.25 4.77
CA ARG A 112 -7.63 9.89 3.45
C ARG A 112 -6.51 9.37 2.57
N TRP A 113 -5.34 9.14 3.16
CA TRP A 113 -4.24 8.49 2.45
C TRP A 113 -4.61 7.06 2.06
N ILE A 114 -5.23 6.29 2.98
CA ILE A 114 -5.74 4.94 2.68
C ILE A 114 -6.75 4.99 1.52
N ASP A 115 -7.63 5.98 1.49
CA ASP A 115 -8.61 6.15 0.41
C ASP A 115 -7.95 6.42 -0.95
N ILE A 116 -6.83 7.16 -0.96
CA ILE A 116 -6.01 7.45 -2.16
C ILE A 116 -5.25 6.20 -2.61
N VAL A 117 -4.75 5.40 -1.67
CA VAL A 117 -3.87 4.25 -1.96
C VAL A 117 -4.63 2.97 -2.28
N PHE A 118 -5.70 2.70 -1.54
CA PHE A 118 -6.47 1.45 -1.60
C PHE A 118 -7.96 1.66 -1.88
N GLY A 119 -8.45 2.90 -1.72
CA GLY A 119 -9.88 3.20 -1.74
C GLY A 119 -10.43 3.61 -3.10
N TYR A 120 -11.63 4.20 -3.05
CA TYR A 120 -12.42 4.55 -4.24
C TYR A 120 -11.82 5.66 -5.10
N GLN A 121 -10.81 6.38 -4.60
CA GLN A 121 -10.11 7.45 -5.34
C GLN A 121 -9.05 6.91 -6.30
N VAL A 122 -8.64 5.66 -6.13
CA VAL A 122 -7.95 4.92 -7.19
C VAL A 122 -8.99 4.68 -8.28
N GLU A 123 -8.86 5.36 -9.41
CA GLU A 123 -9.68 5.12 -10.60
C GLU A 123 -9.34 3.72 -11.14
N PHE A 124 -9.84 2.69 -10.47
CA PHE A 124 -9.79 1.32 -10.96
C PHE A 124 -10.64 1.30 -12.24
N ASP A 125 -10.00 1.05 -13.37
CA ASP A 125 -10.71 0.64 -14.57
C ASP A 125 -11.33 -0.73 -14.32
N TRP A 126 -12.56 -0.73 -13.80
CA TRP A 126 -13.40 -1.92 -13.64
C TRP A 126 -13.70 -2.63 -14.98
N ASN A 127 -13.24 -2.10 -16.12
CA ASN A 127 -13.47 -2.71 -17.44
C ASN A 127 -12.41 -3.72 -17.88
N PHE A 128 -11.42 -4.07 -17.05
CA PHE A 128 -10.73 -5.36 -17.27
C PHE A 128 -11.63 -6.52 -16.80
N GLN A 129 -12.75 -6.68 -17.50
CA GLN A 129 -13.58 -7.88 -17.44
C GLN A 129 -12.75 -9.05 -17.95
N ASP A 130 -12.11 -9.79 -17.06
CA ASP A 130 -11.85 -11.20 -17.30
C ASP A 130 -13.23 -11.93 -17.26
N PRO A 131 -13.74 -12.44 -18.39
CA PRO A 131 -15.04 -13.10 -18.44
C PRO A 131 -15.10 -14.37 -17.56
N GLN A 132 -13.96 -14.90 -17.10
CA GLN A 132 -13.90 -16.20 -16.42
C GLN A 132 -14.15 -16.13 -14.90
N ARG A 133 -13.90 -14.99 -14.23
CA ARG A 133 -14.07 -14.86 -12.76
C ARG A 133 -15.53 -14.79 -12.29
N SER A 134 -16.47 -14.42 -13.16
CA SER A 134 -17.91 -14.38 -12.86
C SER A 134 -18.52 -15.77 -12.55
N SER A 135 -17.87 -16.84 -13.00
CA SER A 135 -18.39 -18.20 -12.83
C SER A 135 -18.15 -18.78 -11.42
N LEU A 136 -17.10 -18.35 -10.72
CA LEU A 136 -16.66 -18.97 -9.46
C LEU A 136 -17.36 -18.43 -8.20
N LEU A 137 -18.03 -17.28 -8.28
CA LEU A 137 -18.79 -16.70 -7.14
C LEU A 137 -20.27 -17.07 -7.14
N ARG A 138 -20.74 -17.86 -8.11
CA ARG A 138 -22.12 -18.34 -8.13
C ARG A 138 -22.23 -19.63 -7.30
N GLY A 139 -22.38 -19.48 -5.99
CA GLY A 139 -22.74 -20.58 -5.11
C GLY A 139 -24.04 -21.29 -5.55
N PRO A 140 -24.27 -22.56 -5.12
CA PRO A 140 -25.45 -23.32 -5.54
C PRO A 140 -26.73 -22.60 -5.13
N GLN A 141 -27.63 -22.37 -6.08
CA GLN A 141 -28.95 -21.79 -5.80
C GLN A 141 -29.83 -22.83 -5.09
N PRO A 142 -30.56 -22.46 -4.01
CA PRO A 142 -31.49 -23.37 -3.36
C PRO A 142 -32.64 -23.71 -4.32
N GLN A 143 -32.85 -25.01 -4.56
CA GLN A 143 -33.95 -25.50 -5.37
C GLN A 143 -35.28 -25.21 -4.69
N LYS A 144 -36.15 -24.44 -5.35
CA LYS A 144 -37.54 -24.24 -4.90
C LYS A 144 -38.30 -25.56 -5.07
N ALA A 145 -38.73 -26.15 -3.96
CA ALA A 145 -39.64 -27.29 -3.96
C ALA A 145 -40.96 -26.89 -4.64
N SER A 146 -41.30 -27.56 -5.73
CA SER A 146 -42.58 -27.42 -6.41
C SER A 146 -43.66 -28.18 -5.63
N ASP A 147 -44.47 -27.45 -4.86
CA ASP A 147 -45.66 -28.01 -4.23
C ASP A 147 -46.82 -28.01 -5.24
N GLN A 148 -47.07 -29.18 -5.84
CA GLN A 148 -48.36 -29.50 -6.43
C GLN A 148 -48.99 -30.60 -5.59
N ARG A 149 -50.03 -30.28 -4.81
CA ARG A 149 -51.03 -31.26 -4.42
C ARG A 149 -52.40 -30.61 -4.25
N ASN A 150 -53.35 -31.19 -5.00
CA ASN A 150 -54.75 -30.82 -5.11
C ASN A 150 -55.50 -30.92 -3.78
N GLY A 151 -56.62 -30.19 -3.72
CA GLY A 151 -57.36 -29.88 -2.49
C GLY A 151 -58.17 -31.02 -1.87
N GLN A 152 -58.56 -30.79 -0.61
CA GLN A 152 -59.93 -30.95 -0.10
C GLN A 152 -60.03 -30.39 1.34
N THR A 153 -61.09 -29.63 1.54
CA THR A 153 -61.87 -29.27 2.74
C THR A 153 -61.39 -29.78 4.11
N LEU A 154 -61.32 -28.90 5.12
CA LEU A 154 -62.17 -28.90 6.33
C LEU A 154 -61.84 -27.72 7.27
N ARG A 155 -62.89 -27.25 7.94
CA ARG A 155 -62.94 -26.14 8.90
C ARG A 155 -62.20 -26.48 10.21
N GLU A 156 -61.83 -25.44 10.96
CA GLU A 156 -61.88 -25.27 12.44
C GLU A 156 -60.74 -24.36 12.91
N THR A 157 -61.03 -23.08 13.19
CA THR A 157 -61.21 -22.48 14.53
C THR A 157 -60.03 -22.63 15.50
N ALA A 158 -59.33 -21.53 15.79
CA ALA A 158 -58.88 -21.10 17.12
C ALA A 158 -58.00 -19.84 16.92
N SER A 159 -58.48 -18.66 17.29
CA SER A 159 -58.41 -18.08 18.64
C SER A 159 -57.09 -17.35 18.91
N CYS A 160 -57.24 -16.04 18.97
CA CYS A 160 -56.32 -15.01 19.43
C CYS A 160 -55.80 -15.28 20.85
N ALA A 161 -54.51 -15.02 21.11
CA ALA A 161 -54.04 -14.29 22.29
C ALA A 161 -52.55 -13.91 22.17
N PRO A 162 -52.13 -12.70 22.60
CA PRO A 162 -50.77 -12.19 22.44
C PRO A 162 -49.94 -12.18 23.74
N LEU A 163 -48.62 -11.99 23.54
CA LEU A 163 -47.65 -11.28 24.38
C LEU A 163 -47.39 -11.74 25.82
N ARG A 164 -46.15 -12.18 26.06
CA ARG A 164 -45.25 -11.48 26.99
C ARG A 164 -43.79 -11.70 26.64
#